data_AF-A0A6G7YAC5-F1
#
_entry.id   AF-A0A6G7YAC5-F1
#
_cell.length_a   1.000
_cell.length_b   1.000
_cell.length_c   1.000
_cell.angle_alpha   90.00
_cell.angle_beta   90.00
_cell.angle_gamma   90.00
#
_symmetry.space_group_name_H-M   'P 1'
#
loop_
_entity.id
_entity.type
_entity.pdbx_description
1 polymer ?
#
loop_
_entity_poly.entity_id
_entity_poly.type
_entity_poly.pdbx_seq_one_letter_code
_entity_poly.pdbx_strand_id
1 'polypeptide(L)'
;MLADPPPAERREVVVETLMGGGRGTPPTTGRSLVAEDGTYVVYSWGRHREQIFAAGDRTHQRNLALESRSAGVLESFRRRLLDWCLETDDPFAKKLVFPADATDAERRRVFGVPY
;
A
#
# COMPACT_ATOMS: atom_id res chain seq x y z
N MET A 1 -15.29 3.80 38.00
CA MET A 1 -15.56 2.81 36.95
C MET A 1 -15.10 3.44 35.65
N LEU A 2 -13.88 3.12 35.21
CA LEU A 2 -13.39 3.53 33.89
C LEU A 2 -14.04 2.57 32.88
N ALA A 3 -14.65 3.11 31.83
CA ALA A 3 -15.19 2.29 30.76
C ALA A 3 -14.07 1.43 30.15
N ASP A 4 -14.38 0.19 29.78
CA ASP A 4 -13.47 -0.60 28.97
C ASP A 4 -13.12 0.19 27.70
N PRO A 5 -11.83 0.22 27.30
CA PRO A 5 -11.47 0.84 26.03
C PRO A 5 -12.22 0.12 24.91
N PRO A 6 -12.70 0.84 23.88
CA PRO A 6 -13.32 0.21 22.73
C PRO A 6 -12.36 -0.85 22.16
N PRO A 7 -12.89 -1.97 21.64
CA PRO A 7 -12.06 -3.00 21.02
C PRO A 7 -11.12 -2.32 20.03
N ALA A 8 -9.82 -2.60 20.14
CA ALA A 8 -8.79 -1.90 19.37
C ALA A 8 -9.14 -1.95 17.88
N GLU A 9 -9.68 -0.86 17.36
CA GLU A 9 -9.85 -0.66 15.93
C GLU A 9 -8.49 -0.89 15.30
N ARG A 10 -8.43 -1.75 14.28
CA ARG A 10 -7.19 -2.05 13.54
C ARG A 10 -6.49 -0.74 13.23
N ARG A 11 -5.37 -0.46 13.92
CA ARG A 11 -4.62 0.78 13.75
C ARG A 11 -3.75 0.65 12.52
N GLU A 12 -4.37 0.92 11.38
CA GLU A 12 -3.70 1.01 10.10
C GLU A 12 -3.56 2.47 9.73
N VAL A 13 -2.35 2.89 9.36
CA VAL A 13 -2.09 4.25 8.91
C VAL A 13 -1.53 4.18 7.51
N VAL A 14 -2.13 4.94 6.58
CA VAL A 14 -1.55 5.16 5.26
C VAL A 14 -0.79 6.48 5.27
N VAL A 15 0.48 6.40 4.89
CA VAL A 15 1.36 7.56 4.72
C VAL A 15 1.55 7.81 3.23
N GLU A 16 1.33 9.06 2.83
CA GLU A 16 1.61 9.52 1.48
C GLU A 16 3.03 10.05 1.36
N THR A 17 3.72 9.65 0.30
CA THR A 17 5.08 10.10 -0.02
C THR A 17 5.05 10.89 -1.32
N LEU A 18 5.66 12.08 -1.30
CA LEU A 18 6.02 12.86 -2.49
C LEU A 18 7.51 13.18 -2.41
N MET A 19 8.28 12.67 -3.37
CA MET A 19 9.68 13.04 -3.57
C MET A 19 9.78 13.85 -4.86
N GLY A 20 10.32 15.07 -4.75
CA GLY A 20 10.47 15.98 -5.87
C GLY A 20 11.24 15.36 -7.04
N GLY A 21 10.86 15.73 -8.26
CA GLY A 21 11.59 15.37 -9.48
C GLY A 21 12.84 16.24 -9.69
N GLY A 22 13.84 15.69 -10.37
CA GLY A 22 14.96 16.46 -10.91
C GLY A 22 14.65 17.03 -12.30
N ARG A 23 15.63 17.67 -12.96
CA ARG A 23 15.49 18.09 -14.36
C ARG A 23 15.21 16.87 -15.25
N GLY A 24 13.98 16.78 -15.77
CA GLY A 24 13.57 15.75 -16.71
C GLY A 24 13.00 14.46 -16.09
N THR A 25 12.91 14.36 -14.76
CA THR A 25 12.35 13.18 -14.09
C THR A 25 11.02 13.54 -13.42
N PRO A 26 9.93 12.79 -13.68
CA PRO A 26 8.67 13.01 -12.98
C PRO A 26 8.85 12.77 -11.46
N PRO A 27 8.04 13.44 -10.61
CA PRO A 27 8.09 13.21 -9.18
C PRO A 27 7.74 11.76 -8.82
N THR A 28 8.38 11.24 -7.79
CA THR A 28 8.03 9.94 -7.22
C THR A 28 6.95 10.14 -6.18
N THR A 29 5.81 9.51 -6.40
CA THR A 29 4.74 9.42 -5.40
C THR A 29 4.73 8.01 -4.82
N GLY A 30 4.35 7.84 -3.57
CA GLY A 30 4.19 6.51 -2.97
C GLY A 30 3.14 6.51 -1.87
N ARG A 31 2.69 5.31 -1.49
CA ARG A 31 1.83 5.02 -0.35
C ARG A 31 2.54 4.01 0.54
N SER A 32 2.46 4.20 1.84
CA SER A 32 2.93 3.23 2.83
C SER A 32 1.80 2.88 3.79
N LEU A 33 1.33 1.64 3.77
CA LEU A 33 0.39 1.09 4.74
C LEU A 33 1.19 0.52 5.92
N VAL A 34 1.11 1.20 7.05
CA VAL A 34 1.74 0.80 8.32
C VAL A 34 0.68 0.14 9.19
N ALA A 35 0.92 -1.09 9.59
CA ALA A 35 0.01 -1.88 10.40
C ALA A 35 0.75 -2.73 11.43
N GLU A 36 0.00 -3.35 12.33
CA GLU A 36 0.55 -4.21 13.39
C GLU A 36 1.28 -5.44 12.85
N ASP A 37 0.86 -5.96 11.70
CA ASP A 37 1.43 -7.15 11.05
C ASP A 37 2.60 -6.84 10.09
N GLY A 38 2.86 -5.56 9.81
CA GLY A 38 3.98 -5.12 9.00
C GLY A 38 3.74 -3.79 8.30
N THR A 39 4.69 -3.43 7.45
CA THR A 39 4.60 -2.24 6.62
C THR A 39 4.73 -2.62 5.15
N TYR A 40 3.81 -2.14 4.34
CA TYR A 40 3.84 -2.24 2.88
C TYR A 40 4.04 -0.87 2.25
N VAL A 41 5.05 -0.74 1.40
CA VAL A 41 5.37 0.49 0.67
C VAL A 41 5.25 0.23 -0.82
N VAL A 42 4.59 1.13 -1.54
CA VAL A 42 4.52 1.11 -3.00
C VAL A 42 4.79 2.49 -3.59
N TYR A 43 5.68 2.56 -4.58
CA TYR A 43 6.01 3.77 -5.32
C TYR A 43 5.41 3.77 -6.74
N SER A 44 5.28 4.95 -7.33
CA SER A 44 4.67 5.15 -8.65
C SER A 44 5.48 4.56 -9.80
N TRP A 45 6.77 4.28 -9.60
CA TRP A 45 7.66 3.69 -10.60
C TRP A 45 8.87 3.01 -9.94
N GLY A 46 9.65 2.30 -10.76
CA GLY A 46 10.87 1.59 -10.34
C GLY A 46 10.74 0.07 -10.42
N ARG A 47 11.88 -0.61 -10.57
CA ARG A 47 11.95 -2.08 -10.68
C ARG A 47 11.47 -2.79 -9.40
N HIS A 48 11.81 -2.24 -8.25
CA HIS A 48 11.45 -2.77 -6.93
C HIS A 48 10.48 -1.81 -6.21
N ARG A 49 9.45 -1.39 -6.94
CA ARG A 49 8.50 -0.38 -6.44
C ARG A 49 7.65 -0.84 -5.27
N GLU A 50 7.54 -2.15 -5.05
CA GLU A 50 6.83 -2.73 -3.91
C GLU A 50 7.80 -3.26 -2.87
N GLN A 51 7.54 -2.95 -1.60
CA GLN A 51 8.35 -3.34 -0.47
C GLN A 51 7.47 -3.80 0.70
N ILE A 52 7.83 -4.90 1.35
CA ILE A 52 7.18 -5.36 2.59
C ILE A 52 8.23 -5.59 3.66
N PHE A 53 7.94 -5.09 4.85
CA PHE A 53 8.75 -5.27 6.04
C PHE A 53 7.89 -5.88 7.16
N ALA A 54 8.40 -6.92 7.81
CA ALA A 54 7.72 -7.54 8.94
C ALA A 54 7.78 -6.61 10.18
N ALA A 55 6.70 -6.57 10.98
CA ALA A 55 6.63 -5.70 12.16
C ALA A 55 7.75 -5.93 13.20
N GLY A 56 8.29 -7.17 13.27
CA GLY A 56 9.41 -7.51 14.16
C GLY A 56 10.79 -7.14 13.62
N ASP A 57 10.91 -6.79 12.33
CA ASP A 57 12.18 -6.40 11.71
C ASP A 57 12.44 -4.90 11.92
N ARG A 58 13.17 -4.56 12.99
CA ARG A 58 13.51 -3.17 13.31
C ARG A 58 14.47 -2.51 12.31
N THR A 59 15.11 -3.29 11.44
CA THR A 59 16.12 -2.78 10.51
C THR A 59 15.54 -2.42 9.15
N HIS A 60 14.37 -3.00 8.79
CA HIS A 60 13.75 -2.86 7.48
C HIS A 60 14.72 -3.13 6.32
N GLN A 61 15.72 -3.99 6.52
CA GLN A 61 16.72 -4.28 5.49
C GLN A 61 16.26 -5.34 4.50
N ARG A 62 15.19 -6.06 4.83
CA ARG A 62 14.71 -7.20 4.08
C ARG A 62 13.35 -6.93 3.44
N ASN A 63 13.37 -6.75 2.12
CA ASN A 63 12.14 -6.64 1.35
C ASN A 63 11.50 -8.02 1.10
N LEU A 64 10.44 -8.33 1.84
CA LEU A 64 9.70 -9.58 1.72
C LEU A 64 8.87 -9.69 0.43
N ALA A 65 8.61 -8.59 -0.28
CA ALA A 65 7.86 -8.60 -1.54
C ALA A 65 8.59 -9.35 -2.68
N LEU A 66 9.90 -9.59 -2.53
CA LEU A 66 10.71 -10.36 -3.47
C LEU A 66 10.71 -11.87 -3.17
N GLU A 67 10.09 -12.29 -2.08
CA GLU A 67 10.12 -13.67 -1.62
C GLU A 67 8.79 -14.36 -1.95
N SER A 68 8.85 -15.44 -2.74
CA SER A 68 7.66 -16.21 -3.13
C SER A 68 6.85 -16.71 -1.94
N ARG A 69 7.52 -17.07 -0.84
CA ARG A 69 6.87 -17.50 0.42
C ARG A 69 6.01 -16.42 1.08
N SER A 70 6.24 -15.15 0.74
CA SER A 70 5.50 -14.00 1.27
C SER A 70 4.37 -13.55 0.34
N ALA A 71 4.09 -14.27 -0.74
CA ALA A 71 3.09 -13.88 -1.74
C ALA A 71 1.70 -13.64 -1.13
N GLY A 72 1.23 -14.49 -0.21
CA GLY A 72 -0.05 -14.30 0.45
C GLY A 72 -0.10 -13.04 1.32
N VAL A 73 1.00 -12.70 1.99
CA VAL A 73 1.11 -11.47 2.78
C VAL A 73 1.08 -10.25 1.85
N LEU A 74 1.79 -10.32 0.72
CA LEU A 74 1.79 -9.27 -0.29
C LEU A 74 0.41 -9.01 -0.88
N GLU A 75 -0.33 -10.06 -1.22
CA GLU A 75 -1.71 -9.92 -1.70
C GLU A 75 -2.63 -9.28 -0.65
N SER A 76 -2.49 -9.67 0.63
CA SER A 76 -3.27 -9.06 1.73
C SER A 76 -3.02 -7.55 1.85
N PHE A 77 -1.75 -7.11 1.77
CA PHE A 77 -1.41 -5.69 1.81
C PHE A 77 -1.87 -4.93 0.55
N ARG A 78 -1.78 -5.55 -0.64
CA ARG A 78 -2.32 -4.97 -1.89
C ARG A 78 -3.82 -4.74 -1.80
N ARG A 79 -4.56 -5.72 -1.27
CA ARG A 79 -6.01 -5.63 -1.05
C ARG A 79 -6.37 -4.50 -0.11
N ARG A 80 -5.76 -4.47 1.07
CA ARG A 80 -6.01 -3.43 2.09
C ARG A 80 -5.68 -2.03 1.58
N LEU A 81 -4.58 -1.86 0.84
CA LEU A 81 -4.25 -0.56 0.27
C LEU A 81 -5.19 -0.16 -0.88
N LEU A 82 -5.65 -1.12 -1.70
CA LEU A 82 -6.67 -0.85 -2.71
C LEU A 82 -7.99 -0.42 -2.05
N ASP A 83 -8.45 -1.12 -1.00
CA ASP A 83 -9.65 -0.76 -0.24
C ASP A 83 -9.54 0.66 0.28
N TRP A 84 -8.44 1.00 0.96
CA TRP A 84 -8.22 2.35 1.46
C TRP A 84 -8.25 3.40 0.33
N CYS A 85 -7.56 3.16 -0.79
CA CYS A 85 -7.58 4.10 -1.91
C CYS A 85 -8.99 4.27 -2.52
N LEU A 86 -9.81 3.23 -2.52
CA LEU A 86 -11.20 3.30 -2.98
C LEU A 86 -12.11 4.00 -1.97
N GLU A 87 -11.88 3.83 -0.68
CA GLU A 87 -12.66 4.48 0.38
C GLU A 87 -12.37 5.98 0.45
N THR A 88 -11.12 6.39 0.22
CA THR A 88 -10.69 7.79 0.29
C THR A 88 -10.63 8.48 -1.08
N ASP A 89 -11.02 7.80 -2.15
CA ASP A 89 -10.85 8.22 -3.54
C ASP A 89 -9.42 8.72 -3.86
N ASP A 90 -8.39 8.04 -3.31
CA ASP A 90 -6.99 8.40 -3.55
C ASP A 90 -6.60 8.09 -5.01
N PRO A 91 -6.12 9.08 -5.79
CA PRO A 91 -5.78 8.90 -7.20
C PRO A 91 -4.60 7.93 -7.43
N PHE A 92 -3.84 7.61 -6.40
CA PHE A 92 -2.76 6.62 -6.43
C PHE A 92 -3.27 5.20 -6.70
N ALA A 93 -4.58 4.93 -6.56
CA ALA A 93 -5.20 3.68 -6.99
C ALA A 93 -4.76 3.25 -8.41
N LYS A 94 -4.62 4.22 -9.34
CA LYS A 94 -4.18 3.97 -10.72
C LYS A 94 -2.72 3.50 -10.86
N LYS A 95 -1.93 3.59 -9.78
CA LYS A 95 -0.50 3.26 -9.73
C LYS A 95 -0.22 2.03 -8.86
N LEU A 96 -1.24 1.47 -8.21
CA LEU A 96 -1.12 0.26 -7.40
C LEU A 96 -0.80 -0.97 -8.26
N VAL A 97 -0.20 -1.97 -7.62
CA VAL A 97 -0.31 -3.34 -8.11
C VAL A 97 -1.60 -3.90 -7.55
N PHE A 98 -2.54 -4.19 -8.44
CA PHE A 98 -3.85 -4.70 -8.04
C PHE A 98 -3.70 -6.09 -7.41
N PRO A 99 -4.40 -6.36 -6.30
CA PRO A 99 -4.46 -7.71 -5.77
C PRO A 99 -5.12 -8.64 -6.81
N ALA A 100 -4.77 -9.91 -6.75
CA ALA A 100 -5.22 -10.92 -7.70
C ALA A 100 -6.75 -11.10 -7.66
N ASP A 101 -7.38 -10.84 -6.53
CA ASP A 101 -8.82 -10.94 -6.30
C ASP A 101 -9.60 -9.66 -6.66
N ALA A 102 -8.93 -8.60 -7.13
CA ALA A 102 -9.62 -7.37 -7.50
C ALA A 102 -10.63 -7.61 -8.63
N THR A 103 -11.87 -7.21 -8.36
CA THR A 103 -13.03 -7.37 -9.23
C THR A 103 -12.98 -6.46 -10.44
N ASP A 104 -13.72 -6.82 -11.49
CA ASP A 104 -13.88 -5.97 -12.67
C ASP A 104 -14.53 -4.62 -12.34
N ALA A 105 -15.41 -4.58 -11.33
CA ALA A 105 -16.05 -3.36 -10.88
C ALA A 105 -15.03 -2.38 -10.29
N GLU A 106 -14.12 -2.87 -9.45
CA GLU A 106 -13.03 -2.07 -8.86
C GLU A 106 -12.06 -1.59 -9.94
N ARG A 107 -11.68 -2.46 -10.88
CA ARG A 107 -10.83 -2.09 -12.02
C ARG A 107 -11.49 -0.99 -12.86
N ARG A 108 -12.79 -1.11 -13.16
CA ARG A 108 -13.54 -0.06 -13.87
C ARG A 108 -13.63 1.24 -13.05
N ARG A 109 -13.81 1.17 -11.74
CA ARG A 109 -13.83 2.37 -10.88
C ARG A 109 -12.51 3.13 -10.97
N VAL A 110 -11.39 2.42 -10.92
CA VAL A 110 -10.06 3.05 -10.94
C VAL A 110 -9.66 3.57 -12.33
N PHE A 111 -9.92 2.80 -13.39
CA PHE A 111 -9.44 3.10 -14.75
C PHE A 111 -10.50 3.67 -15.69
N GLY A 112 -11.78 3.71 -15.29
CA GLY A 112 -12.86 4.26 -16.09
C GLY A 112 -12.81 5.78 -16.25
N VAL A 113 -12.00 6.46 -15.43
CA VAL A 113 -11.75 7.91 -15.54
C VAL A 113 -10.39 8.13 -16.24
N PRO A 114 -10.33 8.88 -17.34
CA PRO A 114 -9.07 9.23 -18.02
C PRO A 114 -8.04 9.92 -17.11
N TYR A 115 -6.77 9.95 -17.55
CA TYR A 115 -5.66 10.63 -16.86
C TYR A 115 -5.65 12.14 -17.12
#